data_AF-A0A257IUR8-F1
#
_entry.id   AF-A0A257IUR8-F1
#
_cell.length_a   1.000
_cell.length_b   1.000
_cell.length_c   1.000
_cell.angle_alpha   90.00
_cell.angle_beta   90.00
_cell.angle_gamma   90.00
#
_symmetry.space_group_name_H-M   'P 1'
#
loop_
_entity.id
_entity.type
_entity.pdbx_description
1 polymer ?
#
loop_
_entity_poly.entity_id
_entity_poly.type
_entity_poly.pdbx_seq_one_letter_code
_entity_poly.pdbx_strand_id
1 'polypeptide(L)'
;MMRTLHTPLCVLEPQVEAHAEDMFPVLCDPAIYQFEGVPPPSVERLAGGYRRRETRVSPDGQEQWLHWVVRRLPDGEATGYVQATMLQGGVSYVAYEFSSRFWRQGLGSTSVRAMMAELAGHYGVHTFVAVLKQANFRSLGLLRHLGFDHATPEQAAHYEAEPDEMVMIKPAAETPLLVTPEWLHAHLDNPSIRILDCTTWMTPQPVGPATIRSGRPDWQREHIPGADHACMVQDLSDPAGAYPYTLPGEALIAALLSRLGIVNA
;
A
#
# COMPACT_ATOMS: atom_id res chain seq x y z
N MET A 1 -14.19 0.07 -4.59
CA MET A 1 -14.83 -0.63 -3.44
C MET A 1 -13.72 -1.29 -2.64
N MET A 2 -13.77 -1.18 -1.32
CA MET A 2 -12.76 -1.72 -0.41
C MET A 2 -12.72 -3.26 -0.48
N ARG A 3 -11.54 -3.84 -0.62
CA ARG A 3 -11.36 -5.29 -0.85
C ARG A 3 -11.06 -6.04 0.44
N THR A 4 -11.48 -7.30 0.48
CA THR A 4 -10.96 -8.28 1.44
C THR A 4 -9.54 -8.65 1.04
N LEU A 5 -8.60 -8.58 2.00
CA LEU A 5 -7.20 -8.91 1.74
C LEU A 5 -6.87 -10.26 2.38
N HIS A 6 -6.15 -11.09 1.64
CA HIS A 6 -5.78 -12.43 2.08
C HIS A 6 -4.28 -12.51 2.34
N THR A 7 -3.92 -13.13 3.44
CA THR A 7 -2.53 -13.39 3.81
C THR A 7 -2.39 -14.84 4.29
N PRO A 8 -1.17 -15.36 4.44
CA PRO A 8 -0.98 -16.71 4.98
C PRO A 8 -1.51 -16.93 6.41
N LEU A 9 -1.61 -15.86 7.22
CA LEU A 9 -1.95 -15.97 8.65
C LEU A 9 -3.34 -15.42 8.99
N CYS A 10 -3.88 -14.53 8.18
CA CYS A 10 -5.14 -13.84 8.45
C CYS A 10 -5.85 -13.35 7.18
N VAL A 11 -7.14 -13.08 7.33
CA VAL A 11 -7.98 -12.37 6.36
C VAL A 11 -8.33 -11.01 6.95
N LEU A 12 -8.20 -9.97 6.13
CA LEU A 12 -8.57 -8.60 6.47
C LEU A 12 -9.89 -8.28 5.77
N GLU A 13 -10.97 -8.18 6.54
CA GLU A 13 -12.33 -7.95 6.06
C GLU A 13 -12.68 -6.46 6.17
N PRO A 14 -13.22 -5.80 5.12
CA PRO A 14 -13.72 -4.44 5.24
C PRO A 14 -14.66 -4.31 6.44
N GLN A 15 -14.38 -3.39 7.36
CA GLN A 15 -15.09 -3.27 8.63
C GLN A 15 -16.55 -2.92 8.41
N VAL A 16 -17.44 -3.77 8.90
CA VAL A 16 -18.89 -3.53 8.90
C VAL A 16 -19.47 -3.56 10.32
N GLU A 17 -20.67 -3.01 10.50
CA GLU A 17 -21.44 -2.98 11.73
C GLU A 17 -21.55 -4.37 12.35
N ALA A 18 -21.79 -5.39 11.51
CA ALA A 18 -21.94 -6.78 11.93
C ALA A 18 -20.69 -7.33 12.66
N HIS A 19 -19.51 -6.74 12.48
CA HIS A 19 -18.31 -7.17 13.21
C HIS A 19 -18.30 -6.75 14.68
N ALA A 20 -19.22 -5.89 15.13
CA ALA A 20 -19.18 -5.35 16.48
C ALA A 20 -19.34 -6.42 17.56
N GLU A 21 -20.16 -7.44 17.33
CA GLU A 21 -20.39 -8.52 18.30
C GLU A 21 -19.11 -9.33 18.54
N ASP A 22 -18.42 -9.71 17.47
CA ASP A 22 -17.15 -10.44 17.53
C ASP A 22 -15.99 -9.58 18.04
N MET A 23 -15.96 -8.28 17.68
CA MET A 23 -14.87 -7.37 18.06
C MET A 23 -15.01 -6.80 19.47
N PHE A 24 -16.21 -6.76 20.04
CA PHE A 24 -16.42 -6.25 21.39
C PHE A 24 -15.53 -6.94 22.44
N PRO A 25 -15.51 -8.28 22.57
CA PRO A 25 -14.64 -8.94 23.54
C PRO A 25 -13.15 -8.73 23.24
N VAL A 26 -12.76 -8.58 21.97
CA VAL A 26 -11.37 -8.25 21.56
C VAL A 26 -10.97 -6.87 22.08
N LEU A 27 -11.87 -5.89 21.93
CA LEU A 27 -11.67 -4.51 22.34
C LEU A 27 -11.98 -4.25 23.83
N CYS A 28 -12.43 -5.24 24.60
CA CYS A 28 -12.52 -5.12 26.06
C CYS A 28 -11.21 -5.50 26.77
N ASP A 29 -10.18 -5.92 26.03
CA ASP A 29 -8.88 -6.26 26.58
C ASP A 29 -8.18 -5.01 27.15
N PRO A 30 -7.98 -4.89 28.48
CA PRO A 30 -7.43 -3.68 29.08
C PRO A 30 -5.96 -3.44 28.68
N ALA A 31 -5.24 -4.47 28.24
CA ALA A 31 -3.83 -4.34 27.88
C ALA A 31 -3.63 -3.47 26.63
N ILE A 32 -4.63 -3.38 25.75
CA ILE A 32 -4.54 -2.58 24.52
C ILE A 32 -4.67 -1.07 24.80
N TYR A 33 -5.32 -0.70 25.91
CA TYR A 33 -5.49 0.68 26.35
C TYR A 33 -4.41 1.17 27.31
N GLN A 34 -3.30 0.44 27.44
CA GLN A 34 -2.20 0.82 28.34
C GLN A 34 -1.68 2.25 28.07
N PHE A 35 -1.75 2.71 26.83
CA PHE A 35 -1.19 4.00 26.41
C PHE A 35 -2.23 5.02 25.99
N GLU A 36 -3.33 4.60 25.39
CA GLU A 36 -4.35 5.50 24.85
C GLU A 36 -5.70 4.81 24.73
N GLY A 37 -6.78 5.59 24.82
CA GLY A 37 -8.14 5.15 24.56
C GLY A 37 -8.83 4.48 25.76
N VAL A 38 -10.05 4.04 25.52
CA VAL A 38 -10.87 3.31 26.50
C VAL A 38 -11.66 2.22 25.79
N PRO A 39 -11.99 1.11 26.48
CA PRO A 39 -12.82 0.06 25.91
C PRO A 39 -14.19 0.61 25.49
N PRO A 40 -14.80 0.05 24.42
CA PRO A 40 -16.16 0.39 24.07
C PRO A 40 -17.09 0.03 25.23
N PRO A 41 -18.08 0.88 25.57
CA PRO A 41 -18.92 0.66 26.73
C PRO A 41 -19.99 -0.43 26.51
N SER A 42 -20.32 -0.74 25.25
CA SER A 42 -21.25 -1.80 24.88
C SER A 42 -21.10 -2.19 23.41
N VAL A 43 -21.64 -3.35 23.03
CA VAL A 43 -21.70 -3.83 21.64
C VAL A 43 -22.45 -2.82 20.76
N GLU A 44 -23.55 -2.24 21.24
CA GLU A 44 -24.36 -1.27 20.49
C GLU A 44 -23.58 0.01 20.19
N ARG A 45 -22.76 0.46 21.15
CA ARG A 45 -21.92 1.64 20.97
C ARG A 45 -20.79 1.39 19.98
N LEU A 46 -20.22 0.19 19.99
CA LEU A 46 -19.24 -0.25 18.99
C LEU A 46 -19.87 -0.34 17.59
N ALA A 47 -21.03 -1.00 17.47
CA ALA A 47 -21.81 -1.14 16.24
C ALA A 47 -22.14 0.22 15.61
N GLY A 48 -22.61 1.19 16.42
CA GLY A 48 -22.86 2.55 15.94
C GLY A 48 -21.59 3.27 15.45
N GLY A 49 -20.43 2.96 16.03
CA GLY A 49 -19.13 3.45 15.55
C GLY A 49 -18.73 2.83 14.21
N TYR A 50 -18.91 1.52 14.05
CA TYR A 50 -18.62 0.80 12.81
C TYR A 50 -19.54 1.26 11.68
N ARG A 51 -20.85 1.38 11.92
CA ARG A 51 -21.82 1.92 10.94
C ARG A 51 -21.42 3.29 10.41
N ARG A 52 -20.89 4.16 11.26
CA ARG A 52 -20.37 5.47 10.82
C ARG A 52 -19.14 5.34 9.93
N ARG A 53 -18.24 4.40 10.22
CA ARG A 53 -17.00 4.18 9.44
C ARG A 53 -17.24 3.36 8.17
N GLU A 54 -18.38 2.68 8.05
CA GLU A 54 -18.80 2.00 6.82
C GLU A 54 -19.01 2.94 5.64
N THR A 55 -19.27 4.23 5.88
CA THR A 55 -19.36 5.25 4.82
C THR A 55 -18.02 5.45 4.09
N ARG A 56 -16.90 5.04 4.72
CA ARG A 56 -15.51 5.18 4.24
C ARG A 56 -15.05 6.62 4.02
N VAL A 57 -15.79 7.59 4.53
CA VAL A 57 -15.52 9.01 4.32
C VAL A 57 -15.77 9.74 5.63
N SER A 58 -14.91 10.69 5.96
CA SER A 58 -15.07 11.56 7.13
C SER A 58 -16.34 12.42 7.04
N PRO A 59 -16.89 12.89 8.17
CA PRO A 59 -18.08 13.75 8.19
C PRO A 59 -17.96 15.03 7.33
N ASP A 60 -16.75 15.57 7.18
CA ASP A 60 -16.44 16.75 6.37
C ASP A 60 -16.05 16.42 4.91
N GLY A 61 -16.01 15.14 4.55
CA GLY A 61 -15.69 14.67 3.21
C GLY A 61 -14.21 14.79 2.81
N GLN A 62 -13.33 15.22 3.71
CA GLN A 62 -11.93 15.50 3.38
C GLN A 62 -11.03 14.25 3.43
N GLU A 63 -11.43 13.25 4.20
CA GLU A 63 -10.64 12.04 4.41
C GLU A 63 -11.38 10.80 3.90
N GLN A 64 -10.61 9.86 3.37
CA GLN A 64 -11.11 8.51 3.13
C GLN A 64 -10.63 7.57 4.24
N TRP A 65 -11.58 6.88 4.86
CA TRP A 65 -11.36 5.96 5.97
C TRP A 65 -11.44 4.51 5.51
N LEU A 66 -10.33 3.79 5.64
CA LEU A 66 -10.20 2.39 5.23
C LEU A 66 -9.88 1.54 6.46
N HIS A 67 -10.90 0.87 7.00
CA HIS A 67 -10.79 0.05 8.21
C HIS A 67 -11.04 -1.43 7.91
N TRP A 68 -10.13 -2.30 8.32
CA TRP A 68 -10.29 -3.76 8.19
C TRP A 68 -10.33 -4.43 9.56
N VAL A 69 -11.24 -5.38 9.73
CA VAL A 69 -11.20 -6.34 10.84
C VAL A 69 -10.29 -7.51 10.45
N VAL A 70 -9.43 -7.94 11.38
CA VAL A 70 -8.47 -9.01 11.14
C VAL A 70 -8.96 -10.30 11.76
N ARG A 71 -9.24 -11.30 10.92
CA ARG A 71 -9.58 -12.67 11.33
C ARG A 71 -8.39 -13.60 11.13
N ARG A 72 -7.99 -14.30 12.18
CA ARG A 72 -6.88 -15.26 12.13
C ARG A 72 -7.31 -16.52 11.37
N LEU A 73 -6.37 -17.11 10.63
CA LEU A 73 -6.53 -18.42 10.05
C LEU A 73 -5.93 -19.51 10.96
N PRO A 74 -6.49 -20.74 10.95
CA PRO A 74 -7.63 -21.16 10.14
C PRO A 74 -9.01 -20.99 10.80
N ASP A 75 -9.09 -20.60 12.07
CA ASP A 75 -10.33 -20.65 12.86
C ASP A 75 -11.27 -19.43 12.70
N GLY A 76 -10.82 -18.36 12.03
CA GLY A 76 -11.65 -17.19 11.77
C GLY A 76 -11.87 -16.30 13.00
N GLU A 77 -11.12 -16.51 14.09
CA GLU A 77 -11.26 -15.72 15.31
C GLU A 77 -10.86 -14.25 15.03
N ALA A 78 -11.72 -13.31 15.46
CA ALA A 78 -11.42 -11.89 15.38
C ALA A 78 -10.27 -11.54 16.34
N THR A 79 -9.25 -10.86 15.85
CA THR A 79 -8.02 -10.59 16.61
C THR A 79 -7.75 -9.13 16.88
N GLY A 80 -8.33 -8.24 16.08
CA GLY A 80 -7.97 -6.85 16.03
C GLY A 80 -8.43 -6.18 14.74
N TYR A 81 -7.91 -4.98 14.49
CA TYR A 81 -8.12 -4.25 13.27
C TYR A 81 -6.84 -3.57 12.80
N VAL A 82 -6.80 -3.29 11.50
CA VAL A 82 -5.88 -2.32 10.91
C VAL A 82 -6.72 -1.24 10.23
N GLN A 83 -6.26 0.00 10.27
CA GLN A 83 -6.97 1.11 9.67
C GLN A 83 -6.00 2.08 9.01
N ALA A 84 -6.52 2.77 8.01
CA ALA A 84 -5.83 3.82 7.32
C ALA A 84 -6.74 5.04 7.11
N THR A 85 -6.18 6.21 7.35
CA THR A 85 -6.79 7.50 7.00
C THR A 85 -6.00 8.06 5.84
N MET A 86 -6.67 8.28 4.71
CA MET A 86 -6.08 8.86 3.51
C MET A 86 -6.15 10.37 3.58
N LEU A 87 -5.00 11.02 3.37
CA LEU A 87 -4.89 12.46 3.23
C LEU A 87 -4.73 12.84 1.75
N GLN A 88 -4.78 14.14 1.47
CA GLN A 88 -4.41 14.67 0.16
C GLN A 88 -2.94 14.41 -0.16
N GLY A 89 -2.61 14.31 -1.45
CA GLY A 89 -1.22 14.18 -1.91
C GLY A 89 -0.56 12.86 -1.55
N GLY A 90 -1.30 11.74 -1.58
CA GLY A 90 -0.73 10.38 -1.49
C GLY A 90 -0.13 10.00 -0.14
N VAL A 91 -0.50 10.70 0.93
CA VAL A 91 -0.11 10.40 2.31
C VAL A 91 -1.22 9.60 3.01
N SER A 92 -0.84 8.59 3.79
CA SER A 92 -1.79 7.83 4.61
C SER A 92 -1.29 7.62 6.03
N TYR A 93 -2.12 7.97 7.01
CA TYR A 93 -1.94 7.51 8.38
C TYR A 93 -2.29 6.04 8.47
N VAL A 94 -1.44 5.25 9.13
CA VAL A 94 -1.70 3.85 9.44
C VAL A 94 -1.82 3.67 10.95
N ALA A 95 -2.83 2.93 11.38
CA ALA A 95 -3.03 2.55 12.77
C ALA A 95 -3.56 1.12 12.87
N TYR A 96 -3.40 0.52 14.03
CA TYR A 96 -3.77 -0.87 14.26
C TYR A 96 -3.93 -1.14 15.75
N GLU A 97 -4.81 -2.08 16.07
CA GLU A 97 -5.03 -2.54 17.44
C GLU A 97 -5.30 -4.03 17.44
N PHE A 98 -4.69 -4.76 18.37
CA PHE A 98 -4.83 -6.21 18.48
C PHE A 98 -4.97 -6.59 19.95
N SER A 99 -5.86 -7.52 20.29
CA SER A 99 -5.91 -8.05 21.65
C SER A 99 -4.56 -8.67 22.03
N SER A 100 -4.18 -8.50 23.29
CA SER A 100 -2.96 -9.03 23.87
C SER A 100 -2.82 -10.54 23.75
N ARG A 101 -3.94 -11.26 23.62
CA ARG A 101 -4.00 -12.71 23.32
C ARG A 101 -3.31 -13.07 22.01
N PHE A 102 -3.18 -12.13 21.08
CA PHE A 102 -2.67 -12.33 19.72
C PHE A 102 -1.33 -11.64 19.45
N TRP A 103 -0.75 -10.99 20.46
CA TRP A 103 0.54 -10.32 20.30
C TRP A 103 1.67 -11.31 20.04
N ARG A 104 2.70 -10.84 19.32
CA ARG A 104 3.94 -11.59 18.99
C ARG A 104 3.71 -12.88 18.19
N GLN A 105 2.58 -12.98 17.47
CA GLN A 105 2.25 -14.11 16.59
C GLN A 105 2.35 -13.77 15.09
N GLY A 106 2.93 -12.61 14.73
CA GLY A 106 3.09 -12.17 13.34
C GLY A 106 1.83 -11.61 12.67
N LEU A 107 0.69 -11.57 13.38
CA LEU A 107 -0.58 -11.04 12.86
C LEU A 107 -0.50 -9.55 12.56
N GLY A 108 0.06 -8.74 13.48
CA GLY A 108 0.22 -7.30 13.27
C GLY A 108 1.08 -6.98 12.05
N SER A 109 2.26 -7.59 11.92
CA SER A 109 3.15 -7.34 10.80
C SER A 109 2.56 -7.79 9.46
N THR A 110 1.91 -8.95 9.44
CA THR A 110 1.28 -9.47 8.23
C THR A 110 0.10 -8.59 7.79
N SER A 111 -0.74 -8.17 8.73
CA SER A 111 -1.93 -7.36 8.45
C SER A 111 -1.56 -5.95 7.98
N VAL A 112 -0.64 -5.28 8.68
CA VAL A 112 -0.22 -3.91 8.30
C VAL A 112 0.52 -3.93 6.97
N ARG A 113 1.34 -4.96 6.68
CA ARG A 113 1.98 -5.12 5.37
C ARG A 113 0.97 -5.30 4.24
N ALA A 114 -0.04 -6.14 4.43
CA ALA A 114 -1.09 -6.35 3.43
C ALA A 114 -1.88 -5.07 3.18
N MET A 115 -2.24 -4.34 4.24
CA MET A 115 -2.90 -3.04 4.13
C MET A 115 -2.03 -2.04 3.36
N MET A 116 -0.76 -1.86 3.72
CA MET A 116 0.15 -0.94 3.02
C MET A 116 0.31 -1.31 1.52
N ALA A 117 0.39 -2.60 1.19
CA ALA A 117 0.48 -3.04 -0.21
C ALA A 117 -0.79 -2.68 -1.01
N GLU A 118 -1.97 -2.88 -0.43
CA GLU A 118 -3.25 -2.46 -1.04
C GLU A 118 -3.29 -0.94 -1.25
N LEU A 119 -2.91 -0.17 -0.23
CA LEU A 119 -2.91 1.29 -0.28
C LEU A 119 -1.95 1.84 -1.35
N ALA A 120 -0.74 1.27 -1.45
CA ALA A 120 0.22 1.66 -2.48
C ALA A 120 -0.25 1.29 -3.89
N GLY A 121 -0.77 0.06 -4.06
CA GLY A 121 -1.13 -0.46 -5.37
C GLY A 121 -2.46 0.05 -5.94
N HIS A 122 -3.41 0.43 -5.07
CA HIS A 122 -4.78 0.75 -5.49
C HIS A 122 -5.30 2.11 -5.03
N TYR A 123 -4.61 2.78 -4.10
CA TYR A 123 -5.05 4.06 -3.55
C TYR A 123 -4.02 5.19 -3.76
N GLY A 124 -2.94 4.93 -4.51
CA GLY A 124 -1.94 5.95 -4.85
C GLY A 124 -1.15 6.45 -3.65
N VAL A 125 -1.07 5.68 -2.56
CA VAL A 125 -0.27 6.06 -1.39
C VAL A 125 1.21 5.89 -1.70
N HIS A 126 1.97 6.97 -1.57
CA HIS A 126 3.43 6.95 -1.66
C HIS A 126 4.11 7.22 -0.31
N THR A 127 3.38 7.66 0.71
CA THR A 127 3.93 7.92 2.05
C THR A 127 3.00 7.38 3.13
N PHE A 128 3.51 6.50 3.98
CA PHE A 128 2.84 6.04 5.19
C PHE A 128 3.36 6.77 6.41
N VAL A 129 2.44 7.12 7.32
CA VAL A 129 2.73 7.84 8.57
C VAL A 129 2.08 7.07 9.72
N ALA A 130 2.81 6.90 10.81
CA ALA A 130 2.28 6.35 12.06
C ALA A 130 2.66 7.28 13.20
N VAL A 131 1.69 7.64 14.04
CA VAL A 131 1.91 8.39 15.28
C VAL A 131 1.65 7.47 16.45
N LEU A 132 2.55 7.47 17.43
CA LEU A 132 2.45 6.60 18.59
C LEU A 132 3.08 7.23 19.82
N LYS A 133 2.54 6.90 21.00
CA LYS A 133 3.16 7.24 22.29
C LYS A 133 4.57 6.69 22.38
N GLN A 134 5.51 7.51 22.85
CA GLN A 134 6.94 7.17 22.94
C GLN A 134 7.20 5.93 23.82
N ALA A 135 6.35 5.72 24.82
CA ALA A 135 6.41 4.56 25.71
C ALA A 135 5.89 3.25 25.08
N ASN A 136 5.25 3.30 23.91
CA ASN A 136 4.70 2.12 23.24
C ASN A 136 5.76 1.35 22.42
N PHE A 137 6.70 0.73 23.13
CA PHE A 137 7.81 -0.02 22.52
C PHE A 137 7.35 -1.20 21.65
N ARG A 138 6.14 -1.73 21.88
CA ARG A 138 5.58 -2.83 21.06
C ARG A 138 5.23 -2.32 19.67
N SER A 139 4.51 -1.20 19.59
CA SER A 139 4.18 -0.57 18.31
C SER A 139 5.44 -0.08 17.60
N LEU A 140 6.39 0.54 18.32
CA LEU A 140 7.69 0.96 17.77
C LEU A 140 8.45 -0.21 17.14
N GLY A 141 8.54 -1.35 17.84
CA GLY A 141 9.20 -2.55 17.31
C GLY A 141 8.54 -3.08 16.04
N LEU A 142 7.21 -3.06 15.98
CA LEU A 142 6.46 -3.44 14.78
C LEU A 142 6.72 -2.50 13.61
N LEU A 143 6.63 -1.18 13.82
CA LEU A 143 6.88 -0.17 12.77
C LEU A 143 8.30 -0.27 12.22
N ARG A 144 9.32 -0.41 13.08
CA ARG A 144 10.71 -0.62 12.63
C ARG A 144 10.87 -1.92 11.84
N HIS A 145 10.23 -3.01 12.27
CA HIS A 145 10.24 -4.27 11.51
C HIS A 145 9.56 -4.14 10.13
N LEU A 146 8.58 -3.24 10.01
CA LEU A 146 7.92 -2.90 8.75
C LEU A 146 8.70 -1.88 7.92
N GLY A 147 9.84 -1.38 8.42
CA GLY A 147 10.74 -0.46 7.73
C GLY A 147 10.22 0.98 7.75
N PHE A 148 9.58 1.40 8.83
CA PHE A 148 9.38 2.81 9.16
C PHE A 148 10.59 3.36 9.90
N ASP A 149 10.91 4.62 9.63
CA ASP A 149 11.95 5.38 10.30
C ASP A 149 11.35 6.56 11.07
N HIS A 150 12.13 7.14 11.99
CA HIS A 150 11.73 8.36 12.67
C HIS A 150 11.63 9.51 11.67
N ALA A 151 10.54 10.28 11.74
CA ALA A 151 10.43 11.53 11.00
C ALA A 151 11.52 12.51 11.43
N THR A 152 12.07 13.30 10.51
CA THR A 152 12.86 14.48 10.89
C THR A 152 11.96 15.50 11.60
N PRO A 153 12.51 16.45 12.39
CA PRO A 153 11.71 17.49 13.03
C PRO A 153 10.84 18.28 12.03
N GLU A 154 11.35 18.54 10.83
CA GLU A 154 10.62 19.24 9.77
C GLU A 154 9.46 18.40 9.25
N GLN A 155 9.66 17.09 9.04
CA GLN A 155 8.58 16.19 8.63
C GLN A 155 7.54 16.05 9.74
N ALA A 156 7.98 15.85 10.99
CA ALA A 156 7.10 15.72 12.14
C ALA A 156 6.23 16.97 12.36
N ALA A 157 6.73 18.17 12.04
CA ALA A 157 5.96 19.41 12.16
C ALA A 157 4.69 19.45 11.28
N HIS A 158 4.57 18.56 10.28
CA HIS A 158 3.37 18.43 9.43
C HIS A 158 2.30 17.54 10.06
N TYR A 159 2.64 16.78 11.10
CA TYR A 159 1.77 15.80 11.74
C TYR A 159 1.65 16.20 13.20
N GLU A 160 0.46 16.66 13.61
CA GLU A 160 0.17 17.23 14.94
C GLU A 160 0.34 16.21 16.09
N ALA A 161 1.57 15.80 16.37
CA ALA A 161 1.91 14.85 17.43
C ALA A 161 2.02 15.55 18.79
N GLU A 162 1.49 14.91 19.82
CA GLU A 162 1.63 15.37 21.20
C GLU A 162 3.09 15.26 21.69
N PRO A 163 3.51 16.01 22.75
CA PRO A 163 4.89 15.98 23.24
C PRO A 163 5.40 14.59 23.66
N ASP A 164 4.51 13.70 24.07
CA ASP A 164 4.81 12.32 24.47
C ASP A 164 4.63 11.32 23.32
N GLU A 165 4.43 11.80 22.10
CA GLU A 165 4.32 11.01 20.88
C GLU A 165 5.57 11.11 20.01
N MET A 166 5.65 10.20 19.05
CA MET A 166 6.63 10.26 17.98
C MET A 166 5.94 9.98 16.65
N VAL A 167 6.48 10.58 15.60
CA VAL A 167 6.05 10.34 14.22
C VAL A 167 7.05 9.40 13.55
N MET A 168 6.52 8.34 12.94
CA MET A 168 7.26 7.43 12.10
C MET A 168 6.75 7.50 10.68
N ILE A 169 7.67 7.50 9.71
CA ILE A 169 7.36 7.65 8.29
C ILE A 169 7.98 6.50 7.52
N LYS A 170 7.27 6.07 6.48
CA LYS A 170 7.76 5.11 5.51
C LYS A 170 7.33 5.52 4.10
N PRO A 171 8.25 5.75 3.16
CA PRO A 171 7.91 5.76 1.74
C PRO A 171 7.31 4.40 1.35
N ALA A 172 6.15 4.41 0.70
CA ALA A 172 5.65 3.21 0.04
C ALA A 172 6.70 2.83 -1.02
N ALA A 173 7.21 1.59 -0.95
CA ALA A 173 8.40 1.13 -1.67
C ALA A 173 8.58 1.84 -3.03
N GLU A 174 9.57 2.72 -3.08
CA GLU A 174 9.85 3.58 -4.21
C GLU A 174 10.44 2.78 -5.38
N THR A 175 9.83 2.89 -6.55
CA THR A 175 10.57 3.64 -7.55
C THR A 175 10.03 5.07 -7.42
N PRO A 176 10.83 6.04 -6.94
CA PRO A 176 10.34 7.41 -6.84
C PRO A 176 9.94 7.83 -8.25
N LEU A 177 8.79 8.48 -8.38
CA LEU A 177 8.46 9.12 -9.64
C LEU A 177 9.54 10.17 -9.91
N LEU A 178 10.36 9.94 -10.94
CA LEU A 178 11.38 10.91 -11.36
C LEU A 178 10.73 12.22 -11.83
N VAL A 179 9.47 12.16 -12.28
CA VAL A 179 8.63 13.28 -12.71
C VAL A 179 7.16 13.01 -12.35
N THR A 180 6.37 14.05 -12.07
CA THR A 180 4.92 13.90 -11.78
C THR A 180 4.09 13.82 -13.07
N PRO A 181 2.84 13.32 -13.02
CA PRO A 181 1.93 13.34 -14.17
C PRO A 181 1.69 14.74 -14.75
N GLU A 182 1.60 15.76 -13.90
CA GLU A 182 1.40 17.16 -14.30
C GLU A 182 2.64 17.70 -15.01
N TRP A 183 3.83 17.38 -14.50
CA TRP A 183 5.08 17.72 -15.18
C TRP A 183 5.13 17.05 -16.55
N LEU A 184 4.85 15.75 -16.64
CA LEU A 184 4.86 15.04 -17.92
C LEU A 184 3.85 15.65 -18.91
N HIS A 185 2.62 15.93 -18.46
CA HIS A 185 1.59 16.55 -19.27
C HIS A 185 2.03 17.91 -19.82
N ALA A 186 2.67 18.74 -19.00
CA ALA A 186 3.19 20.04 -19.41
C ALA A 186 4.39 19.97 -20.38
N HIS A 187 5.02 18.79 -20.53
CA HIS A 187 6.20 18.59 -21.38
C HIS A 187 6.01 17.57 -22.49
N LEU A 188 4.76 17.19 -22.85
CA LEU A 188 4.49 16.24 -23.93
C LEU A 188 5.06 16.69 -25.28
N ASP A 189 5.13 18.00 -25.51
CA ASP A 189 5.67 18.58 -26.76
C ASP A 189 7.18 18.79 -26.73
N ASN A 190 7.88 18.42 -25.65
CA ASN A 190 9.33 18.59 -25.53
C ASN A 190 10.06 17.49 -26.33
N PRO A 191 10.77 17.84 -27.42
CA PRO A 191 11.42 16.85 -28.29
C PRO A 191 12.59 16.12 -27.63
N SER A 192 13.10 16.63 -26.50
CA SER A 192 14.15 16.00 -25.70
C SER A 192 13.61 14.94 -24.73
N ILE A 193 12.30 14.75 -24.66
CA ILE A 193 11.65 13.73 -23.82
C ILE A 193 11.15 12.59 -24.71
N ARG A 194 11.43 11.36 -24.29
CA ARG A 194 10.88 10.15 -24.87
C ARG A 194 10.01 9.45 -23.83
N ILE A 195 8.80 9.10 -24.22
CA ILE A 195 7.85 8.39 -23.37
C ILE A 195 7.80 6.95 -23.86
N LEU A 196 8.12 6.00 -22.99
CA LEU A 196 8.08 4.58 -23.33
C LEU A 196 6.96 3.91 -22.53
N ASP A 197 6.01 3.32 -23.26
CA ASP A 197 5.02 2.42 -22.71
C ASP A 197 5.58 0.99 -22.71
N CYS A 198 5.75 0.42 -21.52
CA CYS A 198 6.26 -0.93 -21.33
C CYS A 198 5.18 -1.90 -20.80
N THR A 199 3.91 -1.57 -20.99
CA THR A 199 2.77 -2.34 -20.44
C THR A 199 2.85 -3.80 -20.88
N THR A 200 2.71 -4.70 -19.91
CA THR A 200 2.58 -6.13 -20.15
C THR A 200 1.51 -6.74 -19.27
N TRP A 201 0.80 -7.71 -19.81
CA TRP A 201 -0.25 -8.42 -19.11
C TRP A 201 0.25 -9.79 -18.71
N MET A 202 0.23 -10.06 -17.41
CA MET A 202 0.55 -11.37 -16.87
C MET A 202 -0.74 -12.13 -16.58
N THR A 203 -0.85 -13.34 -17.14
CA THR A 203 -1.92 -14.28 -16.79
C THR A 203 -1.29 -15.45 -16.03
N PRO A 204 -1.62 -15.61 -14.73
CA PRO A 204 -1.15 -16.75 -13.93
C PRO A 204 -1.67 -18.07 -14.53
N GLN A 205 -0.84 -19.11 -14.49
CA GLN A 205 -1.21 -20.46 -14.92
C GLN A 205 -1.35 -21.37 -13.68
N PRO A 206 -2.31 -22.32 -13.66
CA PRO A 206 -2.46 -23.26 -12.54
C PRO A 206 -1.22 -24.13 -12.28
N VAL A 207 -0.46 -24.44 -13.35
CA VAL A 207 0.81 -25.17 -13.30
C VAL A 207 1.74 -24.57 -14.36
N GLY A 208 3.00 -24.34 -14.00
CA GLY A 208 4.01 -23.78 -14.90
C GLY A 208 4.14 -22.26 -14.85
N PRO A 209 5.01 -21.67 -15.68
CA PRO A 209 5.26 -20.23 -15.68
C PRO A 209 4.03 -19.45 -16.17
N ALA A 210 3.83 -18.25 -15.61
CA ALA A 210 2.79 -17.33 -16.07
C ALA A 210 3.00 -16.94 -17.53
N THR A 211 1.91 -16.75 -18.27
CA THR A 211 1.98 -16.25 -19.64
C THR A 211 2.01 -14.73 -19.63
N ILE A 212 3.06 -14.14 -20.20
CA ILE A 212 3.17 -12.70 -20.39
C ILE A 212 2.79 -12.32 -21.82
N ARG A 213 1.87 -11.37 -21.97
CA ARG A 213 1.45 -10.79 -23.25
C ARG A 213 1.86 -9.33 -23.33
N SER A 214 2.24 -8.88 -24.52
CA SER A 214 2.48 -7.46 -24.78
C SER A 214 1.21 -6.64 -24.63
N GLY A 215 1.33 -5.45 -24.01
CA GLY A 215 0.29 -4.43 -23.98
C GLY A 215 0.17 -3.63 -25.28
N ARG A 216 0.94 -3.94 -26.33
CA ARG A 216 0.93 -3.23 -27.62
C ARG A 216 -0.47 -3.06 -28.22
N PRO A 217 -1.39 -4.05 -28.17
CA PRO A 217 -2.75 -3.84 -28.66
C PRO A 217 -3.51 -2.74 -27.91
N ASP A 218 -3.23 -2.53 -26.63
CA ASP A 218 -3.89 -1.52 -25.81
C ASP A 218 -3.28 -0.15 -26.07
N TRP A 219 -1.95 -0.07 -26.13
CA TRP A 219 -1.24 1.14 -26.58
C TRP A 219 -1.71 1.58 -27.97
N GLN A 220 -1.95 0.66 -28.92
CA GLN A 220 -2.51 0.99 -30.23
C GLN A 220 -3.93 1.56 -30.18
N ARG A 221 -4.73 1.17 -29.18
CA ARG A 221 -6.09 1.71 -28.99
C ARG A 221 -6.03 3.10 -28.37
N GLU A 222 -5.17 3.29 -27.36
CA GLU A 222 -5.02 4.53 -26.63
C GLU A 222 -3.66 4.57 -25.94
N HIS A 223 -2.97 5.70 -26.06
CA HIS A 223 -1.67 5.93 -25.42
C HIS A 223 -1.43 7.43 -25.22
N ILE A 224 -0.44 7.75 -24.39
CA ILE A 224 0.04 9.12 -24.21
C ILE A 224 0.59 9.62 -25.56
N PRO A 225 0.21 10.82 -26.04
CA PRO A 225 0.74 11.38 -27.27
C PRO A 225 2.28 11.35 -27.32
N GLY A 226 2.84 10.87 -28.43
CA GLY A 226 4.29 10.78 -28.62
C GLY A 226 4.97 9.60 -27.89
N ALA A 227 4.23 8.75 -27.19
CA ALA A 227 4.78 7.58 -26.54
C ALA A 227 5.02 6.43 -27.53
N ASP A 228 6.20 5.80 -27.44
CA ASP A 228 6.52 4.55 -28.14
C ASP A 228 6.27 3.35 -27.23
N HIS A 229 5.89 2.20 -27.80
CA HIS A 229 5.74 0.97 -27.02
C HIS A 229 6.96 0.04 -27.13
N ALA A 230 7.56 -0.29 -25.97
CA ALA A 230 8.64 -1.24 -25.81
C ALA A 230 8.16 -2.49 -25.03
N CYS A 231 8.04 -3.63 -25.70
CA CYS A 231 7.56 -4.85 -25.06
C CYS A 231 8.64 -5.46 -24.16
N MET A 232 8.32 -5.71 -22.89
CA MET A 232 9.24 -6.38 -21.98
C MET A 232 9.79 -7.70 -22.55
N VAL A 233 8.92 -8.53 -23.14
CA VAL A 233 9.27 -9.87 -23.64
C VAL A 233 10.03 -9.84 -24.97
N GLN A 234 9.66 -8.95 -25.88
CA GLN A 234 10.19 -8.95 -27.25
C GLN A 234 11.36 -7.98 -27.43
N ASP A 235 11.31 -6.83 -26.75
CA ASP A 235 12.26 -5.74 -26.91
C ASP A 235 13.28 -5.70 -25.76
N LEU A 236 12.83 -5.88 -24.51
CA LEU A 236 13.65 -5.70 -23.30
C LEU A 236 14.12 -7.01 -22.66
N SER A 237 14.13 -8.11 -23.40
CA SER A 237 14.58 -9.44 -22.95
C SER A 237 15.59 -10.02 -23.94
N ASP A 238 16.59 -10.75 -23.44
CA ASP A 238 17.51 -11.52 -24.27
C ASP A 238 16.80 -12.77 -24.84
N PRO A 239 16.62 -12.88 -26.17
CA PRO A 239 16.01 -14.07 -26.77
C PRO A 239 16.92 -15.31 -26.68
N ALA A 240 18.21 -15.14 -26.43
CA ALA A 240 19.19 -16.22 -26.23
C ALA A 240 19.44 -16.55 -24.75
N GLY A 241 18.78 -15.84 -23.83
CA GLY A 241 18.94 -16.04 -22.39
C GLY A 241 18.51 -17.43 -21.93
N ALA A 242 19.25 -18.00 -20.97
CA ALA A 242 18.94 -19.32 -20.40
C ALA A 242 17.59 -19.36 -19.66
N TYR A 243 17.08 -18.19 -19.25
CA TYR A 243 15.81 -18.04 -18.53
C TYR A 243 14.88 -17.06 -19.25
N PRO A 244 13.55 -17.24 -19.15
CA PRO A 244 12.60 -16.26 -19.63
C PRO A 244 12.88 -14.87 -19.04
N TYR A 245 12.79 -13.84 -19.88
CA TYR A 245 12.95 -12.43 -19.47
C TYR A 245 14.34 -12.09 -18.91
N THR A 246 15.34 -12.87 -19.30
CA THR A 246 16.74 -12.54 -19.02
C THR A 246 17.03 -11.13 -19.51
N LEU A 247 17.68 -10.32 -18.69
CA LEU A 247 18.05 -8.96 -19.07
C LEU A 247 18.98 -9.00 -20.30
N PRO A 248 18.68 -8.26 -21.37
CA PRO A 248 19.52 -8.21 -22.56
C PRO A 248 20.87 -7.56 -22.25
N GLY A 249 21.91 -8.02 -22.95
CA GLY A 249 23.22 -7.39 -22.91
C GLY A 249 23.23 -5.98 -23.49
N GLU A 250 24.28 -5.22 -23.18
CA GLU A 250 24.42 -3.79 -23.50
C GLU A 250 24.17 -3.48 -24.99
N ALA A 251 24.68 -4.31 -25.90
CA ALA A 251 24.55 -4.08 -27.35
C ALA A 251 23.07 -4.15 -27.82
N LEU A 252 22.28 -5.07 -27.28
CA LEU A 252 20.85 -5.19 -27.61
C LEU A 252 20.06 -4.00 -27.05
N ILE A 253 20.35 -3.60 -25.81
CA ILE A 253 19.74 -2.41 -25.20
C ILE A 253 20.11 -1.14 -25.98
N ALA A 254 21.38 -0.95 -26.34
CA ALA A 254 21.81 0.22 -27.10
C ALA A 254 21.13 0.30 -28.46
N ALA A 255 20.97 -0.83 -29.17
CA ALA A 255 20.26 -0.90 -30.43
C ALA A 255 18.76 -0.57 -30.28
N LEU A 256 18.11 -1.10 -29.23
CA LEU A 256 16.72 -0.78 -28.90
C LEU A 256 16.54 0.71 -28.62
N LEU A 257 17.34 1.27 -27.71
CA LEU A 257 17.25 2.67 -27.31
C LEU A 257 17.50 3.60 -28.51
N SER A 258 18.49 3.29 -29.35
CA SER A 258 18.76 4.04 -30.58
C SER A 258 17.58 4.05 -31.55
N ARG A 259 16.91 2.90 -31.72
CA ARG A 259 15.68 2.80 -32.54
C ARG A 259 14.52 3.61 -31.97
N LEU A 260 14.47 3.77 -30.65
CA LEU A 260 13.50 4.61 -29.93
C LEU A 260 13.94 6.08 -29.84
N GLY A 261 15.03 6.46 -30.53
CA GLY A 261 15.54 7.82 -30.53
C GLY A 261 16.15 8.27 -29.20
N ILE A 262 16.59 7.34 -28.36
CA ILE A 262 17.33 7.57 -27.12
C ILE A 262 18.79 7.26 -27.39
N VAL A 263 19.62 8.31 -27.39
CA VAL A 263 21.05 8.20 -27.65
C VAL A 263 21.83 8.86 -26.51
N ASN A 264 23.01 8.34 -26.20
CA ASN A 264 23.93 9.03 -25.31
C ASN A 264 24.50 10.24 -26.07
N ALA A 265 24.44 11.42 -25.44
CA ALA A 265 25.05 12.65 -25.94
C ALA A 265 26.58 12.60 -25.84
#